data_AF-A0A934FYR3-F1
#
_entry.id   AF-A0A934FYR3-F1
#
_cell.length_a   1.000
_cell.length_b   1.000
_cell.length_c   1.000
_cell.angle_alpha   90.00
_cell.angle_beta   90.00
_cell.angle_gamma   90.00
#
_symmetry.space_group_name_H-M   'P 1'
#
loop_
_entity.id
_entity.type
_entity.pdbx_description
1 polymer ?
#
loop_
_entity_poly.entity_id
_entity_poly.type
_entity_poly.pdbx_seq_one_letter_code
_entity_poly.pdbx_strand_id
1 'polypeptide(L)'
;MKKLRWAFVFFLLAAITTAEAGEFDLSETSPREVVSIPGKNIKAGMFRYDYQEVNEGKIEDESTNKAGIIVNDEVIYYVSEEGMEHSGVDPGGDNNFGVYKDYVLMDSWSHWSSHNRMMYLFRLKGTNVELLDMISMGYSGGKGEMYGSDFMSVIDGEWTESPPTPAWTKVQDIDNDGNPEVKIVILPNAIPELYLEIKNDRLHVDLNPALYKPLFEREKLKKRKKKTSAYYIYGFLAGELTLDDIKVMSESREGQRERIISFLKYRDKWDAAFHNHGGDKPVLLKKYIKKGR
;
A
#
# COMPACT_ATOMS: atom_id res chain seq x y z
N MET A 1 64.08 31.76 22.83
CA MET A 1 64.45 30.52 22.11
C MET A 1 63.99 29.31 22.92
N LYS A 2 62.81 28.75 22.62
CA LYS A 2 62.28 27.54 23.27
C LYS A 2 61.70 26.60 22.20
N LYS A 3 61.91 25.32 22.48
CA LYS A 3 62.05 24.18 21.57
C LYS A 3 60.77 23.78 20.82
N LEU A 4 60.97 23.40 19.56
CA LEU A 4 60.07 22.65 18.68
C LEU A 4 59.72 21.29 19.34
N ARG A 5 58.44 20.95 19.45
CA ARG A 5 57.98 19.57 19.67
C ARG A 5 57.13 19.15 18.48
N TRP A 6 57.63 18.13 17.78
CA TRP A 6 56.89 17.36 16.80
C TRP A 6 55.82 16.56 17.52
N ALA A 7 54.57 16.71 17.11
CA ALA A 7 53.50 15.77 17.41
C ALA A 7 52.96 15.29 16.07
N PHE A 8 53.39 14.07 15.71
CA PHE A 8 52.70 13.19 14.79
C PHE A 8 51.26 13.04 15.29
N VAL A 9 50.28 13.46 14.49
CA VAL A 9 48.90 13.02 14.67
C VAL A 9 48.43 12.51 13.31
N PHE A 10 48.03 11.25 13.34
CA PHE A 10 47.59 10.40 12.25
C PHE A 10 46.61 11.10 11.30
N PHE A 11 46.89 10.97 10.00
CA PHE A 11 45.84 11.03 8.97
C PHE A 11 44.88 9.86 9.23
N LEU A 12 43.74 10.14 9.85
CA LEU A 12 42.58 9.26 9.69
C LEU A 12 42.07 9.51 8.27
N LEU A 13 42.38 8.60 7.34
CA LEU A 13 41.54 8.43 6.16
C LEU A 13 40.14 8.11 6.70
N ALA A 14 39.24 9.08 6.68
CA ALA A 14 37.83 8.77 6.69
C ALA A 14 37.59 7.89 5.46
N ALA A 15 37.26 6.62 5.72
CA ALA A 15 36.82 5.69 4.71
C ALA A 15 35.72 6.38 3.89
N ILE A 16 35.96 6.44 2.58
CA ILE A 16 34.97 6.83 1.59
C ILE A 16 33.82 5.82 1.77
N THR A 17 32.72 6.26 2.40
CA THR A 17 31.48 5.50 2.40
C THR A 17 30.98 5.44 0.95
N THR A 18 30.63 4.24 0.56
CA THR A 18 30.51 3.71 -0.80
C THR A 18 29.49 4.46 -1.67
N ALA A 19 29.87 4.68 -2.93
CA ALA A 19 28.94 5.04 -3.98
C ALA A 19 28.14 3.78 -4.35
N GLU A 20 26.83 3.78 -4.10
CA GLU A 20 25.91 2.75 -4.59
C GLU A 20 25.82 2.84 -6.12
N ALA A 21 26.57 2.00 -6.83
CA ALA A 21 26.37 1.77 -8.25
C ALA A 21 25.48 0.52 -8.39
N GLY A 22 24.16 0.72 -8.46
CA GLY A 22 23.21 -0.36 -8.78
C GLY A 22 22.62 -0.20 -10.17
N GLU A 23 22.26 -1.32 -10.78
CA GLU A 23 21.61 -1.40 -12.09
C GLU A 23 20.22 -2.06 -11.95
N PHE A 24 19.27 -1.63 -12.78
CA PHE A 24 17.98 -2.30 -12.85
C PHE A 24 18.05 -3.42 -13.86
N ASP A 25 17.82 -4.66 -13.41
CA ASP A 25 17.64 -5.78 -14.31
C ASP A 25 16.16 -5.97 -14.65
N LEU A 26 15.82 -5.68 -15.91
CA LEU A 26 14.49 -5.93 -16.46
C LEU A 26 14.31 -7.36 -16.97
N SER A 27 15.36 -8.17 -16.97
CA SER A 27 15.39 -9.50 -17.55
C SER A 27 14.93 -10.61 -16.61
N GLU A 28 14.81 -10.34 -15.31
CA GLU A 28 14.51 -11.37 -14.30
C GLU A 28 13.26 -11.15 -13.44
N THR A 29 12.57 -10.01 -13.53
CA THR A 29 11.22 -9.95 -12.95
C THR A 29 10.33 -10.87 -13.76
N SER A 30 9.85 -11.94 -13.13
CA SER A 30 8.82 -12.81 -13.68
C SER A 30 7.80 -11.94 -14.43
N PRO A 31 7.44 -12.22 -15.69
CA PRO A 31 6.46 -11.44 -16.46
C PRO A 31 5.07 -11.36 -15.80
N ARG A 32 4.93 -11.96 -14.62
CA ARG A 32 3.78 -11.95 -13.71
C ARG A 32 3.77 -10.77 -12.73
N GLU A 33 4.68 -9.80 -12.81
CA GLU A 33 4.73 -8.69 -11.84
C GLU A 33 4.63 -7.29 -12.48
N VAL A 34 4.52 -7.23 -13.81
CA VAL A 34 4.45 -5.98 -14.57
C VAL A 34 3.22 -5.98 -15.48
N VAL A 35 2.48 -4.87 -15.49
CA VAL A 35 1.33 -4.64 -16.36
C VAL A 35 1.59 -3.49 -17.32
N SER A 36 1.17 -3.65 -18.58
CA SER A 36 1.15 -2.53 -19.53
C SER A 36 -0.10 -1.69 -19.30
N ILE A 37 0.08 -0.37 -19.14
CA ILE A 37 -1.03 0.56 -18.97
C ILE A 37 -1.76 0.71 -20.32
N PRO A 38 -3.08 0.44 -20.40
CA PRO A 38 -3.81 0.45 -21.67
C PRO A 38 -3.66 1.76 -22.43
N GLY A 39 -3.37 1.65 -23.74
CA GLY A 39 -3.23 2.81 -24.63
C GLY A 39 -2.01 3.69 -24.39
N LYS A 40 -1.06 3.27 -23.54
CA LYS A 40 0.17 4.01 -23.25
C LYS A 40 1.39 3.10 -23.44
N ASN A 41 2.53 3.69 -23.82
CA ASN A 41 3.82 2.99 -23.80
C ASN A 41 4.45 3.08 -22.40
N ILE A 42 3.69 2.65 -21.40
CA ILE A 42 4.02 2.75 -19.99
C ILE A 42 3.72 1.40 -19.35
N LYS A 43 4.63 0.92 -18.51
CA LYS A 43 4.48 -0.31 -17.74
C LYS A 43 4.53 0.04 -16.26
N ALA A 44 3.66 -0.54 -15.44
CA ALA A 44 3.68 -0.40 -13.99
C ALA A 44 3.91 -1.78 -13.38
N GLY A 45 4.66 -1.86 -12.30
CA GLY A 45 4.90 -3.14 -11.65
C GLY A 45 6.00 -3.10 -10.62
N MET A 46 6.39 -4.30 -10.21
CA MET A 46 7.55 -4.52 -9.36
C MET A 46 8.76 -4.81 -10.24
N PHE A 47 9.89 -4.20 -9.87
CA PHE A 47 11.16 -4.29 -10.58
C PHE A 47 12.25 -4.73 -9.62
N ARG A 48 13.08 -5.68 -10.04
CA ARG A 48 14.27 -6.07 -9.30
C ARG A 48 15.36 -5.01 -9.48
N TYR A 49 15.91 -4.53 -8.37
CA TYR A 49 17.05 -3.62 -8.34
C TYR A 49 18.23 -4.36 -7.74
N ASP A 50 19.23 -4.62 -8.57
CA ASP A 50 20.46 -5.29 -8.17
C ASP A 50 21.52 -4.24 -7.86
N TYR A 51 22.15 -4.36 -6.71
CA TYR A 51 23.16 -3.42 -6.25
C TYR A 51 24.30 -4.16 -5.56
N GLN A 52 25.46 -3.50 -5.53
CA GLN A 52 26.63 -4.04 -4.85
C GLN A 52 26.76 -3.39 -3.48
N GLU A 53 26.69 -4.20 -2.43
CA GLU A 53 26.97 -3.76 -1.07
C GLU A 53 28.40 -4.13 -0.68
N VAL A 54 29.06 -3.24 0.08
CA VAL A 54 30.39 -3.53 0.62
C VAL A 54 30.26 -3.86 2.10
N ASN A 55 30.11 -5.14 2.41
CA ASN A 55 30.03 -5.65 3.78
C ASN A 55 31.40 -6.15 4.23
N GLU A 56 31.97 -5.50 5.26
CA GLU A 56 33.26 -5.88 5.87
C GLU A 56 34.43 -6.03 4.87
N GLY A 57 34.41 -5.23 3.79
CA GLY A 57 35.43 -5.26 2.74
C GLY A 57 35.25 -6.36 1.68
N LYS A 58 34.12 -7.07 1.69
CA LYS A 58 33.66 -7.93 0.59
C LYS A 58 32.62 -7.17 -0.22
N ILE A 59 32.67 -7.32 -1.54
CA ILE A 59 31.61 -6.86 -2.44
C ILE A 59 30.63 -8.03 -2.58
N GLU A 60 29.41 -7.82 -2.14
CA GLU A 60 28.31 -8.78 -2.24
C GLU A 60 27.26 -8.21 -3.19
N ASP A 61 26.80 -9.05 -4.12
CA ASP A 61 25.70 -8.68 -5.02
C ASP A 61 24.39 -8.91 -4.25
N GLU A 62 23.67 -7.83 -4.00
CA GLU A 62 22.40 -7.80 -3.29
C GLU A 62 21.27 -7.42 -4.26
N SER A 63 20.04 -7.81 -3.92
CA SER A 63 18.87 -7.49 -4.74
C SER A 63 17.66 -7.15 -3.89
N THR A 64 16.94 -6.11 -4.28
CA THR A 64 15.70 -5.65 -3.63
C THR A 64 14.62 -5.44 -4.68
N ASN A 65 13.35 -5.66 -4.32
CA ASN A 65 12.25 -5.34 -5.22
C ASN A 65 11.86 -3.87 -5.05
N LYS A 66 11.39 -3.25 -6.13
CA LYS A 66 10.99 -1.83 -6.15
C LYS A 66 9.69 -1.65 -6.93
N ALA A 67 8.69 -1.08 -6.27
CA ALA A 67 7.45 -0.67 -6.91
C ALA A 67 7.72 0.50 -7.85
N GLY A 68 7.28 0.44 -9.11
CA GLY A 68 7.64 1.47 -10.07
C GLY A 68 6.82 1.54 -11.35
N ILE A 69 7.20 2.48 -12.20
CA ILE A 69 6.62 2.75 -13.51
C ILE A 69 7.75 2.96 -14.52
N ILE A 70 7.77 2.14 -15.56
CA ILE A 70 8.64 2.29 -16.73
C ILE A 70 7.92 3.09 -17.80
N VAL A 71 8.61 4.10 -18.34
CA VAL A 71 8.14 4.94 -19.45
C VAL A 71 9.03 4.69 -20.66
N ASN A 72 8.39 4.34 -21.79
CA ASN A 72 9.03 4.11 -23.09
C ASN A 72 10.18 3.09 -23.11
N ASP A 73 10.23 2.17 -22.14
CA ASP A 73 11.35 1.22 -21.98
C ASP A 73 12.72 1.93 -21.85
N GLU A 74 12.73 3.17 -21.37
CA GLU A 74 13.91 4.04 -21.30
C GLU A 74 14.15 4.61 -19.91
N VAL A 75 13.09 4.87 -19.16
CA VAL A 75 13.16 5.47 -17.83
C VAL A 75 12.35 4.63 -16.87
N ILE A 76 12.90 4.34 -15.70
CA ILE A 76 12.19 3.78 -14.56
C ILE A 76 12.03 4.84 -13.48
N TYR A 77 10.79 5.00 -13.02
CA TYR A 77 10.45 5.70 -11.78
C TYR A 77 10.14 4.65 -10.73
N TYR A 78 10.73 4.71 -9.54
CA TYR A 78 10.52 3.69 -8.53
C TYR A 78 10.47 4.27 -7.12
N VAL A 79 9.68 3.64 -6.26
CA VAL A 79 9.57 3.97 -4.84
C VAL A 79 10.83 3.51 -4.13
N SER A 80 11.53 4.46 -3.53
CA SER A 80 12.72 4.21 -2.71
C SER A 80 12.35 3.96 -1.26
N GLU A 81 13.17 3.14 -0.60
CA GLU A 81 13.14 2.96 0.86
C GLU A 81 13.76 4.16 1.60
N GLU A 82 14.39 5.10 0.88
CA GLU A 82 14.75 6.41 1.43
C GLU A 82 13.49 7.08 2.00
N GLY A 83 13.40 7.17 3.32
CA GLY A 83 12.22 7.68 4.04
C GLY A 83 11.24 6.62 4.55
N MET A 84 11.53 5.32 4.40
CA MET A 84 10.76 4.18 4.92
C MET A 84 11.47 3.44 6.06
N GLU A 85 12.37 4.14 6.77
CA GLU A 85 13.31 3.61 7.78
C GLU A 85 12.65 2.79 8.90
N HIS A 86 11.34 2.95 9.14
CA HIS A 86 10.63 2.32 10.25
C HIS A 86 9.89 1.05 9.87
N SER A 87 9.70 0.80 8.57
CA SER A 87 8.89 -0.32 8.10
C SER A 87 9.72 -1.60 7.94
N GLY A 88 10.96 -1.51 7.44
CA GLY A 88 11.70 -2.69 6.97
C GLY A 88 10.92 -3.50 5.92
N VAL A 89 9.93 -2.86 5.28
CA VAL A 89 9.01 -3.52 4.35
C VAL A 89 9.59 -3.35 2.94
N ASP A 90 10.01 -4.46 2.35
CA ASP A 90 10.26 -4.56 0.92
C ASP A 90 8.96 -4.17 0.19
N PRO A 91 8.95 -3.16 -0.69
CA PRO A 91 7.78 -2.84 -1.51
C PRO A 91 7.38 -3.98 -2.46
N GLY A 92 8.19 -5.05 -2.55
CA GLY A 92 8.02 -6.38 -3.15
C GLY A 92 6.62 -6.98 -3.23
N GLY A 93 6.34 -7.78 -4.28
CA GLY A 93 5.36 -8.88 -4.35
C GLY A 93 4.06 -8.65 -5.14
N ASP A 94 2.94 -9.27 -4.75
CA ASP A 94 1.73 -9.40 -5.60
C ASP A 94 1.12 -8.04 -5.93
N ASN A 95 0.89 -7.76 -7.21
CA ASN A 95 0.45 -6.43 -7.62
C ASN A 95 -0.95 -6.43 -8.22
N ASN A 96 -1.86 -5.71 -7.58
CA ASN A 96 -3.11 -5.30 -8.20
C ASN A 96 -2.98 -3.87 -8.71
N PHE A 97 -3.60 -3.60 -9.85
CA PHE A 97 -3.45 -2.32 -10.53
C PHE A 97 -4.80 -1.69 -10.83
N GLY A 98 -4.92 -0.39 -10.62
CA GLY A 98 -6.09 0.40 -11.02
C GLY A 98 -5.66 1.56 -11.90
N VAL A 99 -6.43 1.88 -12.94
CA VAL A 99 -6.21 3.09 -13.76
C VAL A 99 -7.51 3.87 -13.85
N TYR A 100 -7.42 5.16 -13.57
CA TYR A 100 -8.52 6.10 -13.77
C TYR A 100 -7.95 7.42 -14.29
N LYS A 101 -8.32 7.79 -15.53
CA LYS A 101 -7.76 8.96 -16.23
C LYS A 101 -6.21 8.90 -16.27
N ASP A 102 -5.54 9.82 -15.59
CA ASP A 102 -4.09 9.90 -15.44
C ASP A 102 -3.57 9.29 -14.13
N TYR A 103 -4.44 8.78 -13.26
CA TYR A 103 -4.03 8.08 -12.04
C TYR A 103 -3.72 6.61 -12.30
N VAL A 104 -2.68 6.12 -11.63
CA VAL A 104 -2.34 4.69 -11.55
C VAL A 104 -2.25 4.31 -10.08
N LEU A 105 -2.99 3.30 -9.69
CA LEU A 105 -2.93 2.66 -8.39
C LEU A 105 -2.13 1.38 -8.49
N MET A 106 -1.28 1.14 -7.50
CA MET A 106 -0.53 -0.10 -7.32
C MET A 106 -0.68 -0.56 -5.87
N ASP A 107 -1.38 -1.66 -5.67
CA ASP A 107 -1.46 -2.40 -4.40
C ASP A 107 -0.38 -3.46 -4.42
N SER A 108 0.66 -3.32 -3.60
CA SER A 108 1.77 -4.25 -3.49
C SER A 108 1.79 -4.94 -2.12
N TRP A 109 2.23 -6.21 -2.11
CA TRP A 109 2.35 -7.03 -0.90
C TRP A 109 3.65 -7.82 -0.89
N SER A 110 4.48 -7.65 0.14
CA SER A 110 5.76 -8.36 0.28
C SER A 110 5.61 -9.88 0.10
N HIS A 111 6.27 -10.42 -0.93
CA HIS A 111 6.30 -11.85 -1.23
C HIS A 111 6.83 -12.61 0.00
N TRP A 112 6.08 -13.62 0.47
CA TRP A 112 6.35 -14.39 1.72
C TRP A 112 6.15 -13.65 3.05
N SER A 113 5.75 -12.38 3.05
CA SER A 113 5.46 -11.67 4.29
C SER A 113 4.10 -12.07 4.85
N SER A 114 4.10 -12.33 6.16
CA SER A 114 2.94 -12.37 7.06
C SER A 114 1.72 -11.65 6.51
N HIS A 115 1.81 -10.33 6.66
CA HIS A 115 0.74 -9.36 6.61
C HIS A 115 1.47 -8.01 6.60
N ASN A 116 1.38 -7.22 5.53
CA ASN A 116 1.79 -5.80 5.41
C ASN A 116 1.57 -5.37 3.94
N ARG A 117 0.39 -4.84 3.61
CA ARG A 117 0.11 -4.29 2.26
C ARG A 117 0.39 -2.80 2.19
N MET A 118 0.86 -2.36 1.03
CA MET A 118 1.00 -0.94 0.67
C MET A 118 0.22 -0.66 -0.61
N MET A 119 -0.41 0.51 -0.67
CA MET A 119 -1.04 0.99 -1.90
C MET A 119 -0.48 2.36 -2.25
N TYR A 120 0.07 2.46 -3.45
CA TYR A 120 0.64 3.67 -4.01
C TYR A 120 -0.31 4.29 -5.03
N LEU A 121 -0.47 5.60 -4.95
CA LEU A 121 -1.17 6.40 -5.95
C LEU A 121 -0.15 7.22 -6.74
N PHE A 122 -0.08 6.97 -8.05
CA PHE A 122 0.74 7.72 -8.99
C PHE A 122 -0.12 8.57 -9.92
N ARG A 123 0.48 9.63 -10.46
CA ARG A 123 -0.08 10.44 -11.55
C ARG A 123 0.83 10.45 -12.77
N LEU A 124 0.23 10.25 -13.94
CA LEU A 124 0.90 10.23 -15.23
C LEU A 124 0.67 11.54 -16.00
N LYS A 125 1.68 12.42 -16.02
CA LYS A 125 1.66 13.67 -16.81
C LYS A 125 2.53 13.51 -18.05
N GLY A 126 1.94 12.96 -19.12
CA GLY A 126 2.68 12.61 -20.33
C GLY A 126 3.68 11.48 -20.03
N THR A 127 4.98 11.79 -20.11
CA THR A 127 6.08 10.87 -19.79
C THR A 127 6.66 11.05 -18.38
N ASN A 128 6.10 11.96 -17.59
CA ASN A 128 6.46 12.18 -16.20
C ASN A 128 5.53 11.40 -15.27
N VAL A 129 6.10 10.87 -14.19
CA VAL A 129 5.41 10.14 -13.13
C VAL A 129 5.61 10.90 -11.83
N GLU A 130 4.54 11.09 -11.08
CA GLU A 130 4.55 11.65 -9.72
C GLU A 130 3.97 10.60 -8.77
N LEU A 131 4.63 10.38 -7.62
CA LEU A 131 4.04 9.66 -6.49
C LEU A 131 3.23 10.67 -5.69
N LEU A 132 1.92 10.47 -5.62
CA LEU A 132 1.01 11.39 -4.96
C LEU A 132 0.71 10.99 -3.52
N ASP A 133 0.49 9.69 -3.29
CA ASP A 133 0.10 9.19 -1.99
C ASP A 133 0.54 7.75 -1.76
N MET A 134 0.59 7.37 -0.48
CA MET A 134 0.82 6.01 -0.03
C MET A 134 -0.04 5.76 1.21
N ILE A 135 -0.75 4.63 1.21
CA ILE A 135 -1.33 4.05 2.41
C ILE A 135 -0.70 2.69 2.70
N SER A 136 -0.66 2.33 3.98
CA SER A 136 -0.18 1.04 4.47
C SER A 136 -1.09 0.56 5.61
N MET A 137 -0.76 -0.55 6.28
CA MET A 137 -1.52 -1.04 7.43
C MET A 137 -1.74 0.06 8.47
N GLY A 138 -3.00 0.26 8.85
CA GLY A 138 -3.39 1.24 9.85
C GLY A 138 -3.66 0.59 11.20
N TYR A 139 -3.18 1.20 12.29
CA TYR A 139 -3.58 0.86 13.65
C TYR A 139 -4.58 1.88 14.16
N SER A 140 -5.85 1.51 14.24
CA SER A 140 -6.90 2.37 14.80
C SER A 140 -7.25 1.92 16.22
N GLY A 141 -7.57 2.89 17.09
CA GLY A 141 -7.84 2.59 18.49
C GLY A 141 -7.68 3.77 19.46
N GLY A 142 -8.14 3.57 20.69
CA GLY A 142 -7.77 4.38 21.85
C GLY A 142 -6.50 3.86 22.52
N LYS A 143 -6.00 4.58 23.53
CA LYS A 143 -4.87 4.11 24.36
C LYS A 143 -5.25 2.79 25.04
N GLY A 144 -4.63 1.68 24.61
CA GLY A 144 -4.93 0.32 25.10
C GLY A 144 -5.90 -0.50 24.24
N GLU A 145 -6.45 0.06 23.15
CA GLU A 145 -7.42 -0.60 22.26
C GLU A 145 -6.97 -0.54 20.78
N MET A 146 -5.69 -0.78 20.51
CA MET A 146 -5.15 -0.70 19.14
C MET A 146 -5.40 -1.99 18.38
N TYR A 147 -6.14 -1.91 17.28
CA TYR A 147 -6.35 -3.03 16.37
C TYR A 147 -5.71 -2.71 15.01
N GLY A 148 -4.71 -3.52 14.65
CA GLY A 148 -4.13 -3.51 13.32
C GLY A 148 -5.20 -3.87 12.28
N SER A 149 -5.25 -3.06 11.22
CA SER A 149 -6.15 -3.20 10.09
C SER A 149 -5.29 -3.23 8.83
N ASP A 150 -5.02 -4.44 8.36
CA ASP A 150 -4.43 -4.67 7.05
C ASP A 150 -5.54 -4.68 6.00
N PHE A 151 -5.22 -4.39 4.75
CA PHE A 151 -6.20 -4.30 3.67
C PHE A 151 -5.79 -5.09 2.44
N MET A 152 -6.75 -5.31 1.53
CA MET A 152 -6.52 -5.91 0.21
C MET A 152 -7.49 -5.29 -0.78
N SER A 153 -7.03 -4.86 -1.96
CA SER A 153 -7.94 -4.38 -3.00
C SER A 153 -8.76 -5.53 -3.61
N VAL A 154 -10.00 -5.25 -4.01
CA VAL A 154 -10.89 -6.25 -4.63
C VAL A 154 -10.71 -6.25 -6.14
N ILE A 155 -10.31 -7.40 -6.66
CA ILE A 155 -10.16 -7.67 -8.10
C ILE A 155 -11.54 -7.92 -8.71
N ASP A 156 -11.75 -7.49 -9.96
CA ASP A 156 -12.98 -7.73 -10.70
C ASP A 156 -13.20 -9.25 -10.88
N GLY A 157 -14.29 -9.79 -10.31
CA GLY A 157 -14.84 -11.09 -10.71
C GLY A 157 -14.66 -12.27 -9.75
N GLU A 158 -13.49 -12.54 -9.15
CA GLU A 158 -13.33 -13.77 -8.34
C GLU A 158 -12.05 -13.78 -7.48
N TRP A 159 -12.12 -14.45 -6.33
CA TRP A 159 -10.93 -14.84 -5.55
C TRP A 159 -10.34 -16.08 -6.23
N THR A 160 -9.23 -15.93 -6.95
CA THR A 160 -8.60 -17.06 -7.64
C THR A 160 -7.57 -17.73 -6.73
N GLU A 161 -7.71 -19.03 -6.46
CA GLU A 161 -6.74 -19.84 -5.69
C GLU A 161 -5.41 -20.12 -6.46
N SER A 162 -5.27 -19.60 -7.68
CA SER A 162 -4.08 -19.75 -8.53
C SER A 162 -3.10 -18.58 -8.35
N PRO A 163 -1.80 -18.78 -8.61
CA PRO A 163 -0.76 -17.82 -8.21
C PRO A 163 -1.06 -16.42 -8.76
N PRO A 164 -0.67 -15.39 -8.00
CA PRO A 164 -1.05 -14.01 -8.22
C PRO A 164 -0.54 -13.57 -9.59
N THR A 165 -1.49 -13.30 -10.47
CA THR A 165 -1.22 -12.61 -11.73
C THR A 165 -1.55 -11.14 -11.52
N PRO A 166 -0.89 -10.21 -12.23
CA PRO A 166 -1.25 -8.80 -12.22
C PRO A 166 -2.73 -8.68 -12.51
N ALA A 167 -3.50 -8.21 -11.55
CA ALA A 167 -4.93 -8.16 -11.67
C ALA A 167 -5.42 -6.71 -11.71
N TRP A 168 -6.43 -6.46 -12.53
CA TRP A 168 -7.04 -5.14 -12.62
C TRP A 168 -8.06 -4.97 -11.49
N THR A 169 -7.79 -4.01 -10.62
CA THR A 169 -8.73 -3.48 -9.65
C THR A 169 -9.62 -2.47 -10.34
N LYS A 170 -10.92 -2.56 -10.07
CA LYS A 170 -11.91 -1.64 -10.64
C LYS A 170 -11.87 -0.31 -9.89
N VAL A 171 -11.65 0.78 -10.63
CA VAL A 171 -11.68 2.17 -10.15
C VAL A 171 -12.80 2.88 -10.88
N GLN A 172 -13.87 3.22 -10.16
CA GLN A 172 -15.12 3.71 -10.73
C GLN A 172 -15.79 4.63 -9.73
N ASP A 173 -16.55 5.61 -10.20
CA ASP A 173 -17.42 6.46 -9.37
C ASP A 173 -18.73 5.70 -9.07
N ILE A 174 -18.85 5.16 -7.85
CA ILE A 174 -19.89 4.23 -7.42
C ILE A 174 -21.10 4.99 -6.90
N ASP A 175 -20.87 6.02 -6.08
CA ASP A 175 -21.93 6.84 -5.50
C ASP A 175 -22.35 8.03 -6.37
N ASN A 176 -21.63 8.29 -7.48
CA ASN A 176 -21.84 9.39 -8.44
C ASN A 176 -21.51 10.78 -7.86
N ASP A 177 -20.60 10.88 -6.89
CA ASP A 177 -20.14 12.15 -6.32
C ASP A 177 -19.01 12.81 -7.15
N GLY A 178 -18.51 12.13 -8.18
CA GLY A 178 -17.44 12.59 -9.07
C GLY A 178 -16.04 12.12 -8.68
N ASN A 179 -15.89 11.46 -7.52
CA ASN A 179 -14.64 10.87 -7.05
C ASN A 179 -14.67 9.35 -7.30
N PRO A 180 -13.68 8.77 -7.98
CA PRO A 180 -13.67 7.34 -8.20
C PRO A 180 -13.24 6.59 -6.93
N GLU A 181 -13.91 5.48 -6.66
CA GLU A 181 -13.65 4.63 -5.50
C GLU A 181 -12.97 3.30 -5.89
N VAL A 182 -12.20 2.81 -4.93
CA VAL A 182 -11.50 1.54 -4.92
C VAL A 182 -12.06 0.73 -3.77
N LYS A 183 -12.58 -0.46 -4.07
CA LYS A 183 -13.05 -1.37 -3.03
C LYS A 183 -11.85 -2.09 -2.38
N ILE A 184 -11.81 -2.07 -1.05
CA ILE A 184 -10.83 -2.80 -0.24
C ILE A 184 -11.52 -3.71 0.79
N VAL A 185 -10.82 -4.75 1.24
CA VAL A 185 -11.25 -5.65 2.32
C VAL A 185 -10.27 -5.56 3.48
N ILE A 186 -10.79 -5.45 4.70
CA ILE A 186 -9.96 -5.40 5.93
C ILE A 186 -9.75 -6.82 6.52
N LEU A 187 -8.49 -7.16 6.82
CA LEU A 187 -8.02 -8.44 7.37
C LEU A 187 -7.82 -8.41 8.91
N PRO A 188 -7.75 -9.56 9.64
CA PRO A 188 -7.69 -10.96 9.20
C PRO A 188 -9.04 -11.72 9.19
N ASN A 189 -10.15 -11.10 9.58
CA ASN A 189 -11.43 -11.82 9.80
C ASN A 189 -12.39 -11.84 8.60
N ALA A 190 -11.90 -11.51 7.40
CA ALA A 190 -12.65 -11.44 6.14
C ALA A 190 -14.01 -10.71 6.25
N ILE A 191 -13.96 -9.43 5.82
CA ILE A 191 -15.03 -8.50 5.39
C ILE A 191 -15.62 -7.61 6.52
N PRO A 192 -15.25 -6.31 6.49
CA PRO A 192 -16.04 -5.35 5.70
C PRO A 192 -15.31 -4.90 4.43
N GLU A 193 -16.08 -4.85 3.34
CA GLU A 193 -15.79 -4.06 2.16
C GLU A 193 -15.79 -2.59 2.61
N LEU A 194 -14.66 -1.91 2.50
CA LEU A 194 -14.57 -0.46 2.60
C LEU A 194 -14.22 0.10 1.22
N TYR A 195 -14.38 1.41 1.08
CA TYR A 195 -14.04 2.12 -0.13
C TYR A 195 -12.98 3.17 0.16
N LEU A 196 -12.03 3.30 -0.76
CA LEU A 196 -11.10 4.42 -0.80
C LEU A 196 -11.48 5.29 -2.00
N GLU A 197 -11.77 6.57 -1.81
CA GLU A 197 -11.95 7.51 -2.92
C GLU A 197 -10.61 8.15 -3.32
N ILE A 198 -10.43 8.44 -4.61
CA ILE A 198 -9.36 9.35 -5.06
C ILE A 198 -9.92 10.76 -5.05
N LYS A 199 -9.49 11.56 -4.07
CA LYS A 199 -9.98 12.92 -3.84
C LYS A 199 -8.79 13.84 -3.59
N ASN A 200 -8.73 14.98 -4.29
CA ASN A 200 -7.65 15.97 -4.17
C ASN A 200 -6.23 15.38 -4.29
N ASP A 201 -6.00 14.55 -5.32
CA ASP A 201 -4.73 13.85 -5.55
C ASP A 201 -4.30 12.91 -4.40
N ARG A 202 -5.23 12.42 -3.57
CA ARG A 202 -4.94 11.54 -2.43
C ARG A 202 -5.94 10.40 -2.30
N LEU A 203 -5.54 9.33 -1.62
CA LEU A 203 -6.44 8.24 -1.24
C LEU A 203 -7.12 8.61 0.07
N HIS A 204 -8.44 8.51 0.10
CA HIS A 204 -9.22 8.82 1.29
C HIS A 204 -10.18 7.70 1.64
N VAL A 205 -10.30 7.38 2.92
CA VAL A 205 -11.33 6.42 3.37
C VAL A 205 -12.71 7.03 3.16
N ASP A 206 -13.49 6.43 2.26
CA ASP A 206 -14.82 6.90 1.95
C ASP A 206 -15.84 6.28 2.90
N LEU A 207 -16.47 7.14 3.71
CA LEU A 207 -17.47 6.78 4.69
C LEU A 207 -18.89 7.19 4.26
N ASN A 208 -19.12 7.52 2.97
CA ASN A 208 -20.41 7.91 2.47
C ASN A 208 -21.47 6.80 2.70
N PRO A 209 -22.54 7.05 3.48
CA PRO A 209 -23.57 6.07 3.77
C PRO A 209 -24.21 5.44 2.52
N ALA A 210 -24.24 6.15 1.39
CA ALA A 210 -24.79 5.67 0.13
C ALA A 210 -24.09 4.42 -0.40
N LEU A 211 -22.76 4.31 -0.22
CA LEU A 211 -21.96 3.15 -0.62
C LEU A 211 -22.30 1.90 0.21
N TYR A 212 -22.62 2.10 1.49
CA TYR A 212 -22.81 1.01 2.45
C TYR A 212 -24.26 0.55 2.57
N LYS A 213 -25.24 1.41 2.25
CA LYS A 213 -26.66 1.06 2.34
C LYS A 213 -27.06 -0.18 1.51
N PRO A 214 -26.65 -0.33 0.23
CA PRO A 214 -26.93 -1.55 -0.52
C PRO A 214 -26.30 -2.80 0.10
N LEU A 215 -25.09 -2.67 0.66
CA LEU A 215 -24.40 -3.78 1.32
C LEU A 215 -25.13 -4.21 2.60
N PHE A 216 -25.62 -3.25 3.38
CA PHE A 216 -26.40 -3.49 4.58
C PHE A 216 -27.71 -4.22 4.27
N GLU A 217 -28.47 -3.74 3.28
CA GLU A 217 -29.73 -4.38 2.88
C GLU A 217 -29.48 -5.82 2.36
N ARG A 218 -28.39 -6.04 1.63
CA ARG A 218 -27.97 -7.40 1.22
C ARG A 218 -27.69 -8.31 2.43
N GLU A 219 -27.00 -7.81 3.46
CA GLU A 219 -26.76 -8.59 4.69
C GLU A 219 -28.06 -8.86 5.48
N LYS A 220 -28.99 -7.90 5.51
CA LYS A 220 -30.27 -8.00 6.21
C LYS A 220 -31.15 -9.14 5.67
N LEU A 221 -31.14 -9.34 4.35
CA LEU A 221 -31.89 -10.41 3.67
C LEU A 221 -31.37 -11.82 3.96
N LYS A 222 -30.16 -11.98 4.50
CA LYS A 222 -29.61 -13.29 4.86
C LYS A 222 -30.37 -13.87 6.06
N LYS A 223 -31.00 -15.03 5.88
CA LYS A 223 -31.75 -15.79 6.91
C LYS A 223 -30.86 -16.49 7.93
N ARG A 224 -29.86 -15.80 8.49
CA ARG A 224 -28.98 -16.31 9.54
C ARG A 224 -29.48 -15.84 10.91
N LYS A 225 -29.52 -16.75 11.90
CA LYS A 225 -29.87 -16.40 13.30
C LYS A 225 -28.87 -15.40 13.89
N LYS A 226 -27.58 -15.65 13.70
CA LYS A 226 -26.49 -14.74 14.10
C LYS A 226 -26.09 -13.83 12.95
N LYS A 227 -25.98 -12.53 13.22
CA LYS A 227 -25.48 -11.55 12.26
C LYS A 227 -23.95 -11.54 12.21
N THR A 228 -23.41 -11.26 11.03
CA THR A 228 -21.96 -11.19 10.73
C THR A 228 -21.40 -9.82 11.12
N SER A 229 -20.07 -9.68 11.23
CA SER A 229 -19.42 -8.37 11.41
C SER A 229 -19.86 -7.36 10.34
N ALA A 230 -19.96 -7.81 9.09
CA ALA A 230 -20.40 -7.01 7.95
C ALA A 230 -21.79 -6.38 8.17
N TYR A 231 -22.75 -7.10 8.74
CA TYR A 231 -24.08 -6.54 9.04
C TYR A 231 -24.00 -5.33 9.98
N TYR A 232 -23.21 -5.43 11.06
CA TYR A 232 -23.07 -4.35 12.03
C TYR A 232 -22.29 -3.16 11.46
N ILE A 233 -21.20 -3.44 10.74
CA ILE A 233 -20.34 -2.39 10.18
C ILE A 233 -21.07 -1.62 9.08
N TYR A 234 -21.68 -2.31 8.11
CA TYR A 234 -22.43 -1.64 7.04
C TYR A 234 -23.66 -0.91 7.58
N GLY A 235 -24.37 -1.49 8.54
CA GLY A 235 -25.52 -0.81 9.16
C GLY A 235 -25.13 0.46 9.88
N PHE A 236 -23.99 0.45 10.57
CA PHE A 236 -23.46 1.65 11.22
C PHE A 236 -23.06 2.73 10.21
N LEU A 237 -22.27 2.37 9.20
CA LEU A 237 -21.81 3.31 8.17
C LEU A 237 -22.97 3.84 7.31
N ALA A 238 -24.01 3.02 7.09
CA ALA A 238 -25.24 3.44 6.42
C ALA A 238 -26.16 4.34 7.29
N GLY A 239 -25.84 4.54 8.58
CA GLY A 239 -26.67 5.30 9.52
C GLY A 239 -27.94 4.58 9.99
N GLU A 240 -28.06 3.28 9.71
CA GLU A 240 -29.24 2.45 10.03
C GLU A 240 -29.11 1.76 11.40
N LEU A 241 -27.90 1.69 11.96
CA LEU A 241 -27.61 1.17 13.30
C LEU A 241 -26.74 2.15 14.08
N THR A 242 -26.96 2.25 15.39
CA THR A 242 -26.08 2.97 16.31
C THR A 242 -25.06 2.03 16.97
N LEU A 243 -24.02 2.59 17.60
CA LEU A 243 -23.09 1.79 18.40
C LEU A 243 -23.79 1.07 19.56
N ASP A 244 -24.84 1.66 20.13
CA ASP A 244 -25.58 1.06 21.24
C ASP A 244 -26.48 -0.08 20.76
N ASP A 245 -27.12 0.05 19.60
CA ASP A 245 -27.84 -1.07 18.95
C ASP A 245 -26.89 -2.25 18.73
N ILE A 246 -25.70 -1.97 18.18
CA ILE A 246 -24.70 -3.01 17.91
C ILE A 246 -24.25 -3.68 19.21
N LYS A 247 -24.00 -2.92 20.28
CA LYS A 247 -23.68 -3.49 21.60
C LYS A 247 -24.78 -4.44 22.06
N VAL A 248 -26.05 -4.06 21.96
CA VAL A 248 -27.17 -4.90 22.44
C VAL A 248 -27.34 -6.14 21.55
N MET A 249 -27.22 -5.98 20.23
CA MET A 249 -27.51 -7.03 19.24
C MET A 249 -26.37 -8.04 19.05
N SER A 250 -25.12 -7.66 19.31
CA SER A 250 -23.97 -8.52 19.03
C SER A 250 -23.87 -9.68 20.04
N GLU A 251 -24.39 -10.86 19.66
CA GLU A 251 -24.21 -12.14 20.37
C GLU A 251 -22.85 -12.82 20.08
N SER A 252 -21.86 -12.08 19.59
CA SER A 252 -20.55 -12.65 19.21
C SER A 252 -19.70 -12.98 20.43
N ARG A 253 -18.64 -13.79 20.25
CA ARG A 253 -17.59 -13.97 21.26
C ARG A 253 -17.13 -12.58 21.73
N GLU A 254 -16.97 -12.40 23.04
CA GLU A 254 -16.68 -11.12 23.70
C GLU A 254 -15.58 -10.31 22.98
N GLY A 255 -14.46 -10.93 22.61
CA GLY A 255 -13.37 -10.26 21.89
C GLY A 255 -13.68 -9.81 20.45
N GLN A 256 -14.59 -10.47 19.72
CA GLN A 256 -14.99 -10.01 18.38
C GLN A 256 -15.91 -8.79 18.47
N ARG A 257 -16.80 -8.77 19.48
CA ARG A 257 -17.71 -7.66 19.77
C ARG A 257 -16.92 -6.39 20.10
N GLU A 258 -15.99 -6.50 21.04
CA GLU A 258 -15.14 -5.38 21.45
C GLU A 258 -14.33 -4.81 20.28
N ARG A 259 -13.78 -5.68 19.43
CA ARG A 259 -13.04 -5.25 18.24
C ARG A 259 -13.92 -4.46 17.27
N ILE A 260 -15.13 -4.95 16.93
CA ILE A 260 -16.05 -4.24 16.02
C ILE A 260 -16.45 -2.88 16.60
N ILE A 261 -16.78 -2.83 17.89
CA ILE A 261 -17.17 -1.58 18.57
C ILE A 261 -16.01 -0.59 18.55
N SER A 262 -14.80 -1.02 18.92
CA SER A 262 -13.61 -0.16 18.90
C SER A 262 -13.36 0.35 17.48
N PHE A 263 -13.39 -0.55 16.49
CA PHE A 263 -13.21 -0.21 15.08
C PHE A 263 -14.17 0.91 14.64
N LEU A 264 -15.47 0.75 14.87
CA LEU A 264 -16.50 1.73 14.48
C LEU A 264 -16.47 3.04 15.30
N LYS A 265 -16.12 2.95 16.58
CA LYS A 265 -15.97 4.11 17.47
C LYS A 265 -14.86 5.05 17.00
N TYR A 266 -13.79 4.51 16.40
CA TYR A 266 -12.65 5.29 15.92
C TYR A 266 -12.58 5.41 14.38
N ARG A 267 -13.71 5.24 13.68
CA ARG A 267 -13.76 5.28 12.20
C ARG A 267 -13.19 6.56 11.59
N ASP A 268 -13.42 7.71 12.23
CA ASP A 268 -12.94 9.01 11.75
C ASP A 268 -11.41 9.15 11.84
N LYS A 269 -10.72 8.14 12.42
CA LYS A 269 -9.26 8.06 12.49
C LYS A 269 -8.66 7.06 11.50
N TRP A 270 -9.47 6.31 10.75
CA TRP A 270 -8.95 5.27 9.85
C TRP A 270 -8.08 5.86 8.76
N ASP A 271 -8.53 6.95 8.14
CA ASP A 271 -7.78 7.67 7.11
C ASP A 271 -6.37 8.02 7.59
N ALA A 272 -6.27 8.73 8.73
CA ALA A 272 -4.98 9.07 9.32
C ALA A 272 -4.15 7.84 9.73
N ALA A 273 -4.80 6.76 10.18
CA ALA A 273 -4.11 5.55 10.59
C ALA A 273 -3.43 4.85 9.41
N PHE A 274 -4.09 4.78 8.24
CA PHE A 274 -3.51 4.18 7.03
C PHE A 274 -2.34 4.99 6.45
N HIS A 275 -2.33 6.31 6.63
CA HIS A 275 -1.25 7.18 6.15
C HIS A 275 -0.09 7.34 7.12
N ASN A 276 -0.26 6.94 8.39
CA ASN A 276 0.76 7.12 9.43
C ASN A 276 1.35 5.78 9.88
N HIS A 277 1.75 4.95 8.91
CA HIS A 277 2.52 3.75 9.18
C HIS A 277 3.97 4.15 9.47
N GLY A 278 4.43 4.04 10.72
CA GLY A 278 5.82 4.32 11.10
C GLY A 278 6.31 5.77 10.92
N GLY A 279 5.48 6.67 10.37
CA GLY A 279 5.91 7.99 9.91
C GLY A 279 6.62 7.96 8.54
N ASP A 280 6.46 6.86 7.80
CA ASP A 280 7.12 6.63 6.51
C ASP A 280 6.68 7.66 5.46
N LYS A 281 7.65 8.11 4.68
CA LYS A 281 7.49 9.09 3.60
C LYS A 281 8.27 8.61 2.39
N PRO A 282 7.69 7.71 1.58
CA PRO A 282 8.36 7.19 0.40
C PRO A 282 8.74 8.30 -0.57
N VAL A 283 9.88 8.13 -1.23
CA VAL A 283 10.34 9.05 -2.28
C VAL A 283 10.33 8.33 -3.63
N LEU A 284 9.89 9.04 -4.67
CA LEU A 284 9.99 8.54 -6.04
C LEU A 284 11.34 8.94 -6.64
N LEU A 285 12.15 7.94 -6.97
CA LEU A 285 13.41 8.13 -7.69
C LEU A 285 13.23 7.86 -9.18
N LYS A 286 14.09 8.47 -10.00
CA LYS A 286 14.09 8.34 -11.46
C LYS A 286 15.47 7.88 -11.93
N LYS A 287 15.53 6.82 -12.74
CA LYS A 287 16.76 6.35 -13.41
C LYS A 287 16.52 6.04 -14.88
N TYR A 288 17.59 6.16 -15.68
CA TYR A 288 17.58 5.76 -17.09
C TYR A 288 18.02 4.30 -17.20
N ILE A 289 17.29 3.52 -18.00
CA ILE A 289 17.58 2.12 -18.28
C ILE A 289 18.70 2.09 -19.33
N LYS A 290 19.85 1.48 -19.01
CA LYS A 290 20.88 1.23 -20.03
C LYS A 290 20.37 0.14 -20.97
N LYS A 291 20.23 0.45 -22.25
CA LYS A 291 20.02 -0.57 -23.28
C LYS A 291 21.33 -1.34 -23.43
N GLY A 292 21.32 -2.64 -23.11
CA GLY A 292 22.44 -3.55 -23.37
C GLY A 292 22.87 -3.45 -24.84
N ARG A 293 24.18 -3.44 -25.07
CA ARG A 293 24.77 -3.48 -26.42
C ARG A 293 24.64 -4.88 -27.03
#